data_AF-A0A0M0G5Z5-F1
#
_entry.id   AF-A0A0M0G5Z5-F1
#
_cell.length_a   1.000
_cell.length_b   1.000
_cell.length_c   1.000
_cell.angle_alpha   90.00
_cell.angle_beta   90.00
_cell.angle_gamma   90.00
#
_symmetry.space_group_name_H-M   'P 1'
#
loop_
_entity.id
_entity.type
_entity.pdbx_description
1 polymer ?
#
loop_
_entity_poly.entity_id
_entity_poly.type
_entity_poly.pdbx_seq_one_letter_code
_entity_poly.pdbx_strand_id
1 'polypeptide(L)'
;MIIEIFANLCMSMVSFMKGDPTEEKIERNIKELQAREWFRELYTQNERFIQTDENIRHIIGTVKVEKVVQNERKEERLKGDIIEALAGQPV
;
A
#
# COMPACT_ATOMS: atom_id res chain seq x y z
N MET A 1 -14.98 -12.22 17.02
CA MET A 1 -15.49 -11.89 15.67
C MET A 1 -16.29 -10.58 15.56
N ILE A 2 -16.37 -9.74 16.60
CA ILE A 2 -16.83 -8.32 16.49
C ILE A 2 -15.65 -7.36 16.72
N ILE A 3 -14.65 -7.77 17.51
CA ILE A 3 -13.46 -6.96 17.83
C ILE A 3 -12.59 -6.66 16.59
N GLU A 4 -12.49 -7.59 15.63
CA GLU A 4 -11.69 -7.39 14.40
C GLU A 4 -12.30 -6.35 13.45
N ILE A 5 -13.63 -6.28 13.37
CA ILE A 5 -14.35 -5.29 12.55
C ILE A 5 -14.10 -3.88 13.09
N PHE A 6 -14.12 -3.72 14.42
CA PHE A 6 -13.79 -2.44 15.06
C PHE A 6 -12.31 -2.07 14.89
N ALA A 7 -11.38 -3.03 14.87
CA ALA A 7 -9.97 -2.74 14.61
C ALA A 7 -9.73 -2.22 13.17
N ASN A 8 -10.43 -2.77 12.17
CA ASN A 8 -10.36 -2.29 10.78
C ASN A 8 -11.00 -0.89 10.61
N LEU A 9 -12.12 -0.63 11.28
CA LEU A 9 -12.74 0.70 11.31
C LEU A 9 -11.90 1.74 12.08
N CYS A 10 -11.22 1.34 13.15
CA CYS A 10 -10.33 2.24 13.89
C CYS A 10 -9.04 2.54 13.12
N MET A 11 -8.50 1.60 12.34
CA MET A 11 -7.36 1.86 11.45
C MET A 11 -7.72 2.85 10.34
N SER A 12 -8.93 2.76 9.76
CA SER A 12 -9.37 3.72 8.74
C SER A 12 -9.47 5.16 9.28
N MET A 13 -9.95 5.33 10.52
CA MET A 13 -10.04 6.67 11.15
C MET A 13 -8.68 7.31 11.47
N VAL A 14 -7.62 6.51 11.71
CA VAL A 14 -6.26 7.05 11.94
C VAL A 14 -5.65 7.62 10.65
N SER A 15 -6.00 7.08 9.48
CA SER A 15 -5.57 7.63 8.18
C SER A 15 -6.15 9.02 7.92
N PHE A 16 -7.40 9.28 8.33
CA PHE A 16 -8.03 10.60 8.19
C PHE A 16 -7.35 11.72 9.01
N MET A 17 -6.70 11.40 10.13
CA MET A 17 -6.06 12.43 10.99
C MET A 17 -4.71 12.96 10.45
N LYS A 18 -4.14 12.39 9.39
CA LYS A 18 -2.86 12.83 8.80
C LYS A 18 -2.98 13.45 7.40
N GLY A 19 -4.19 13.53 6.86
CA GLY A 19 -4.43 13.92 5.48
C GLY A 19 -4.01 12.82 4.50
N ASP A 20 -4.61 12.84 3.32
CA ASP A 20 -4.22 11.95 2.22
C ASP A 20 -2.74 12.14 1.85
N PRO A 21 -2.03 11.04 1.52
CA PRO A 21 -0.66 11.15 1.06
C PRO A 21 -0.60 11.96 -0.24
N THR A 22 0.39 12.86 -0.35
CA THR A 22 0.58 13.65 -1.56
C THR A 22 1.08 12.78 -2.72
N GLU A 23 0.77 13.19 -3.95
CA GLU A 23 1.25 12.51 -5.15
C GLU A 23 2.77 12.37 -5.20
N GLU A 24 3.51 13.42 -4.79
CA GLU A 24 4.96 13.36 -4.67
C GLU A 24 5.43 12.26 -3.70
N LYS A 25 4.73 12.10 -2.57
CA LYS A 25 5.04 11.06 -1.59
C LYS A 25 4.73 9.67 -2.15
N ILE A 26 3.62 9.51 -2.87
CA ILE A 26 3.24 8.26 -3.52
C ILE A 26 4.30 7.86 -4.54
N GLU A 27 4.65 8.77 -5.46
CA GLU A 27 5.66 8.50 -6.51
C GLU A 27 7.03 8.19 -5.91
N ARG A 28 7.44 8.90 -4.85
CA ARG A 28 8.67 8.59 -4.13
C ARG A 28 8.62 7.18 -3.53
N ASN A 29 7.53 6.83 -2.86
CA ASN A 29 7.37 5.52 -2.26
C ASN A 29 7.37 4.40 -3.33
N ILE A 30 6.70 4.60 -4.47
CA ILE A 30 6.74 3.66 -5.61
C ILE A 30 8.18 3.44 -6.07
N LYS A 31 8.93 4.51 -6.29
CA LYS A 31 10.33 4.45 -6.74
C LYS A 31 11.22 3.70 -5.73
N GLU A 32 11.05 3.95 -4.44
CA GLU A 32 11.80 3.25 -3.40
C GLU A 32 11.43 1.75 -3.34
N LEU A 33 10.14 1.42 -3.46
CA LEU A 33 9.67 0.04 -3.45
C LEU A 33 10.11 -0.74 -4.69
N GLN A 34 10.25 -0.11 -5.87
CA GLN A 34 10.76 -0.74 -7.10
C GLN A 34 12.22 -1.25 -6.99
N ALA A 35 12.96 -0.83 -5.96
CA ALA A 35 14.25 -1.43 -5.62
C ALA A 35 14.13 -2.86 -5.07
N ARG A 36 12.92 -3.28 -4.65
CA ARG A 36 12.62 -4.63 -4.15
C ARG A 36 12.07 -5.51 -5.28
N GLU A 37 12.57 -6.73 -5.34
CA GLU A 37 12.20 -7.69 -6.40
C GLU A 37 10.70 -7.95 -6.44
N TRP A 38 10.09 -8.26 -5.28
CA TRP A 38 8.66 -8.56 -5.19
C TRP A 38 7.77 -7.40 -5.66
N PHE A 39 8.13 -6.16 -5.34
CA PHE A 39 7.31 -5.01 -5.74
C PHE A 39 7.55 -4.66 -7.21
N ARG A 40 8.79 -4.83 -7.71
CA ARG A 40 9.09 -4.65 -9.13
C ARG A 40 8.26 -5.59 -10.00
N GLU A 41 8.17 -6.87 -9.63
CA GLU A 41 7.35 -7.85 -10.35
C GLU A 41 5.86 -7.47 -10.32
N LEU A 42 5.32 -7.13 -9.15
CA LEU A 42 3.94 -6.66 -9.02
C LEU A 42 3.69 -5.42 -9.87
N TYR A 43 4.63 -4.48 -9.87
CA TYR A 43 4.54 -3.25 -10.64
C TYR A 43 4.52 -3.52 -12.15
N THR A 44 5.42 -4.34 -12.67
CA THR A 44 5.44 -4.67 -14.10
C THR A 44 4.15 -5.33 -14.57
N GLN A 45 3.53 -6.16 -13.73
CA GLN A 45 2.29 -6.86 -14.07
C GLN A 45 1.04 -5.98 -13.93
N ASN A 46 1.08 -4.99 -13.03
CA ASN A 46 -0.10 -4.23 -12.62
C ASN A 46 0.09 -2.71 -12.71
N GLU A 47 1.03 -2.24 -13.54
CA GLU A 47 1.45 -0.83 -13.61
C GLU A 47 0.25 0.10 -13.71
N ARG A 48 -0.70 -0.21 -14.59
CA ARG A 48 -1.93 0.57 -14.78
C ARG A 48 -2.65 0.80 -13.44
N PHE A 49 -2.93 -0.25 -12.69
CA PHE A 49 -3.66 -0.15 -11.43
C PHE A 49 -2.85 0.55 -10.35
N ILE A 50 -1.55 0.29 -10.26
CA ILE A 50 -0.68 1.01 -9.30
C ILE A 50 -0.61 2.51 -9.62
N GLN A 51 -0.69 2.88 -10.90
CA GLN A 51 -0.66 4.26 -11.35
C GLN A 51 -2.02 4.98 -11.25
N THR A 52 -3.15 4.27 -11.33
CA THR A 52 -4.48 4.91 -11.46
C THR A 52 -5.48 4.59 -10.36
N ASP A 53 -5.33 3.48 -9.64
CA ASP A 53 -6.27 3.09 -8.60
C ASP A 53 -6.00 3.86 -7.30
N GLU A 54 -6.99 4.64 -6.86
CA GLU A 54 -6.88 5.53 -5.71
C GLU A 54 -6.58 4.75 -4.41
N ASN A 55 -7.18 3.58 -4.23
CA ASN A 55 -6.99 2.78 -3.03
C ASN A 55 -5.57 2.22 -2.95
N ILE A 56 -5.06 1.64 -4.03
CA ILE A 56 -3.68 1.14 -4.13
C ILE A 56 -2.69 2.29 -3.91
N ARG A 57 -2.92 3.43 -4.55
CA ARG A 57 -2.07 4.63 -4.39
C ARG A 57 -2.09 5.15 -2.95
N HIS A 58 -3.24 5.16 -2.29
CA HIS A 58 -3.36 5.55 -0.89
C HIS A 58 -2.62 4.57 0.04
N ILE A 59 -2.73 3.26 -0.15
CA ILE A 59 -1.96 2.24 0.59
C ILE A 59 -0.46 2.52 0.45
N ILE A 60 0.03 2.70 -0.78
CA ILE A 60 1.46 2.98 -1.04
C ILE A 60 1.88 4.32 -0.44
N GLY A 61 1.04 5.35 -0.53
CA GLY A 61 1.35 6.69 -0.03
C GLY A 61 1.39 6.79 1.50
N THR A 62 0.61 5.98 2.21
CA THR A 62 0.55 6.02 3.69
C THR A 62 1.73 5.33 4.36
N VAL A 63 2.40 4.39 3.67
CA VAL A 63 3.52 3.66 4.27
C VAL A 63 4.78 4.52 4.44
N LYS A 64 5.57 4.13 5.44
CA LYS A 64 6.94 4.59 5.63
C LYS A 64 7.87 3.52 5.08
N VAL A 65 8.25 3.62 3.81
CA VAL A 65 9.02 2.58 3.10
C VAL A 65 10.28 2.20 3.87
N GLU A 66 11.01 3.17 4.41
CA GLU A 66 12.18 2.97 5.30
C GLU A 66 11.93 1.96 6.44
N LYS A 67 10.73 1.97 7.04
CA LYS A 67 10.37 1.10 8.17
C LYS A 67 9.86 -0.26 7.72
N VAL A 68 9.32 -0.31 6.51
CA VAL A 68 8.84 -1.54 5.88
C VAL A 68 10.03 -2.38 5.45
N VAL A 69 10.98 -1.77 4.73
CA VAL A 69 12.17 -2.49 4.20
C VAL A 69 13.13 -2.99 5.27
N GLN A 70 13.04 -2.46 6.50
CA GLN A 70 13.83 -2.89 7.65
C GLN A 70 13.15 -3.98 8.48
N ASN A 71 11.91 -4.38 8.15
CA ASN A 71 11.13 -5.31 8.95
C ASN A 71 10.32 -6.25 8.04
N GLU A 72 10.78 -7.49 7.92
CA GLU A 72 10.16 -8.53 7.08
C GLU A 72 8.65 -8.67 7.31
N ARG A 73 8.19 -8.67 8.57
CA ARG A 73 6.75 -8.77 8.87
C ARG A 73 5.95 -7.58 8.34
N LYS A 74 6.52 -6.38 8.31
CA LYS A 74 5.87 -5.20 7.73
C LYS A 74 5.92 -5.24 6.20
N GLU A 75 7.02 -5.76 5.64
CA GLU A 75 7.17 -5.95 4.20
C GLU A 75 6.13 -6.93 3.68
N GLU A 76 5.99 -8.09 4.31
CA GLU A 76 4.98 -9.09 3.95
C GLU A 76 3.56 -8.57 4.13
N ARG A 77 3.31 -7.78 5.18
CA ARG A 77 2.00 -7.14 5.36
C ARG A 77 1.69 -6.17 4.22
N LEU A 78 2.60 -5.26 3.88
CA LEU A 78 2.40 -4.32 2.79
C LEU A 78 2.18 -5.05 1.45
N LYS A 79 2.97 -6.09 1.19
CA LYS A 79 2.81 -6.93 0.00
C LYS A 79 1.42 -7.56 -0.04
N GLY A 80 0.94 -8.12 1.07
CA GLY A 80 -0.41 -8.66 1.19
C GLY A 80 -1.49 -7.62 0.92
N ASP A 81 -1.40 -6.44 1.57
CA ASP A 81 -2.35 -5.35 1.43
C ASP A 81 -2.47 -4.89 -0.05
N ILE A 82 -1.34 -4.81 -0.77
CA ILE A 82 -1.32 -4.43 -2.19
C ILE A 82 -1.88 -5.54 -3.08
N ILE A 83 -1.54 -6.81 -2.83
CA ILE A 83 -2.06 -7.95 -3.60
C ILE A 83 -3.57 -8.07 -3.43
N GLU A 84 -4.09 -7.90 -2.21
CA GLU A 84 -5.52 -7.93 -1.94
C GLU A 84 -6.26 -6.80 -2.68
N ALA A 85 -5.70 -5.58 -2.66
CA ALA A 85 -6.26 -4.44 -3.39
C ALA A 85 -6.25 -4.65 -4.92
N LEU A 86 -5.21 -5.31 -5.46
CA LEU A 86 -5.11 -5.68 -6.87
C LEU A 86 -6.10 -6.77 -7.27
N ALA A 87 -6.30 -7.78 -6.41
CA ALA A 87 -7.24 -8.88 -6.67
C ALA A 87 -8.72 -8.41 -6.72
N GLY A 88 -9.03 -7.28 -6.10
CA GLY A 88 -10.35 -6.63 -6.16
C GLY A 88 -10.63 -5.89 -7.47
N GLN A 89 -9.65 -5.76 -8.37
CA GLN A 89 -9.80 -5.03 -9.63
C GLN A 89 -10.45 -5.92 -10.71
N PRO A 90 -11.36 -5.38 -11.54
CA PRO A 90 -11.90 -6.11 -12.68
C PRO A 90 -10.79 -6.38 -13.72
N VAL A 91 -10.74 -7.62 -14.22
CA VAL A 91 -9.80 -8.10 -15.26
C VAL A 91 -10.01 -7.39 -16.58
#